data_AF-A0AAD4MW16-F1
#
_entry.id   AF-A0AAD4MW16-F1
#
_cell.length_a   1.000
_cell.length_b   1.000
_cell.length_c   1.000
_cell.angle_alpha   90.00
_cell.angle_beta   90.00
_cell.angle_gamma   90.00
#
_symmetry.space_group_name_H-M   'P 1'
#
loop_
_entity.id
_entity.type
_entity.pdbx_description
1 polymer ?
#
loop_
_entity_poly.entity_id
_entity_poly.type
_entity_poly.pdbx_seq_one_letter_code
_entity_poly.pdbx_strand_id
1 'polypeptide(L)'
;MNLITFFLRLTLRIYAKLMRTIIGRFKAKEPPSAYTTLAILSICALYNTANDNITNHYVFLSTTYYESSPIYKPNTVVTLFNAVDQIRLRRTFICYSKNETHSYWDYAKIRYAYDPVGVCKWTAYIATCRVFEGFKELTMAHSHMKRLEANIPIRLPYKSKQKTEVAACFSPLFYNERWQLILTTLEIYRHFGVHLQVFYIQSILEDIMRVLQIYQTQGFAEIEPWPSIKLGAQALKEIGFDPNLELDWRNQASAHTDCFLKYREAAEFIIFGDVDDVLLPKLGTTYMDEFRLLSSTHPTAAGFTYSRYNTQLQTGASPDQFSLTHLINSARIANEWEDGKYVVNTSRVETAWLHYPGIINSIRKDKCKI
;
A
#
# COMPACT_ATOMS: atom_id res chain seq x y z
N MET A 1 -34.41 -13.79 46.09
CA MET A 1 -33.25 -13.01 45.58
C MET A 1 -32.57 -13.85 44.51
N ASN A 2 -32.68 -13.46 43.23
CA ASN A 2 -32.41 -14.34 42.07
C ASN A 2 -30.95 -14.81 42.00
N LEU A 3 -30.75 -16.10 41.69
CA LEU A 3 -29.45 -16.75 41.48
C LEU A 3 -28.55 -15.94 40.52
N ILE A 4 -29.15 -15.32 39.50
CA ILE A 4 -28.49 -14.48 38.49
C ILE A 4 -27.81 -13.26 39.12
N THR A 5 -28.48 -12.57 40.05
CA THR A 5 -27.92 -11.43 40.80
C THR A 5 -26.76 -11.84 41.70
N PHE A 6 -26.76 -13.07 42.21
CA PHE A 6 -25.66 -13.62 43.00
C PHE A 6 -24.43 -13.90 42.13
N PHE A 7 -24.62 -14.55 40.98
CA PHE A 7 -23.54 -14.80 40.01
C PHE A 7 -22.93 -13.51 39.46
N LEU A 8 -23.75 -12.48 39.15
CA LEU A 8 -23.25 -11.17 38.69
C LEU A 8 -22.41 -10.46 39.77
N ARG A 9 -22.84 -10.51 41.03
CA ARG A 9 -22.08 -9.90 42.14
C ARG A 9 -20.78 -10.67 42.40
N LEU A 10 -20.78 -11.98 42.22
CA LEU A 10 -19.60 -12.81 42.38
C LEU A 10 -18.57 -12.53 41.28
N THR A 11 -19.00 -12.45 40.01
CA THR A 11 -18.13 -12.11 38.88
C THR A 11 -17.57 -10.69 38.98
N LEU A 12 -18.38 -9.70 39.37
CA LEU A 12 -17.90 -8.32 39.63
C LEU A 12 -16.87 -8.25 40.75
N ARG A 13 -17.03 -9.03 41.83
CA ARG A 13 -16.04 -9.10 42.92
C ARG A 13 -14.74 -9.77 42.50
N ILE A 14 -14.82 -10.84 41.71
CA ILE A 14 -13.64 -11.49 41.13
C ILE A 14 -12.90 -10.52 40.20
N TYR A 15 -13.65 -9.79 39.36
CA TYR A 15 -13.12 -8.79 38.42
C TYR A 15 -12.42 -7.63 39.13
N ALA A 16 -13.04 -7.08 40.18
CA ALA A 16 -12.45 -5.99 40.97
C ALA A 16 -11.17 -6.42 41.70
N LYS A 17 -11.12 -7.67 42.19
CA LYS A 17 -9.93 -8.23 42.84
C LYS A 17 -8.80 -8.47 41.84
N LEU A 18 -9.12 -8.97 40.65
CA LEU A 18 -8.17 -9.16 39.56
C LEU A 18 -7.59 -7.82 39.08
N MET A 19 -8.43 -6.81 38.85
CA MET A 19 -8.01 -5.48 38.41
C MET A 19 -7.11 -4.77 39.44
N ARG A 20 -7.41 -4.87 40.74
CA ARG A 20 -6.53 -4.33 41.80
C ARG A 20 -5.16 -5.01 41.81
N THR A 21 -5.11 -6.30 41.51
CA THR A 21 -3.86 -7.08 41.48
C THR A 21 -3.02 -6.71 40.25
N ILE A 22 -3.67 -6.51 39.10
CA ILE A 22 -3.06 -6.05 37.85
C ILE A 22 -2.49 -4.63 38.01
N ILE A 23 -3.29 -3.69 38.54
CA ILE A 23 -2.88 -2.30 38.77
C ILE A 23 -1.72 -2.23 39.78
N GLY A 24 -1.73 -3.06 40.81
CA GLY A 24 -0.63 -3.17 41.79
C GLY A 24 0.68 -3.62 41.17
N ARG A 25 0.66 -4.61 40.26
CA ARG A 25 1.86 -5.14 39.58
C ARG A 25 2.39 -4.21 38.49
N PHE A 26 1.52 -3.52 37.75
CA PHE A 26 1.93 -2.50 36.80
C PHE A 26 2.67 -1.33 37.47
N LYS A 27 2.26 -0.94 38.68
CA LYS A 27 2.99 0.06 39.49
C LYS A 27 4.38 -0.43 39.96
N ALA A 28 4.58 -1.74 40.06
CA ALA A 28 5.84 -2.36 40.52
C ALA A 28 6.84 -2.69 39.38
N LYS A 29 6.49 -2.44 38.10
CA LYS A 29 7.29 -2.83 36.91
C LYS A 29 7.64 -4.33 36.84
N GLU A 30 6.91 -5.20 37.53
CA GLU A 30 7.11 -6.65 37.44
C GLU A 30 6.29 -7.23 36.28
N PRO A 31 6.85 -8.16 35.48
CA PRO A 31 6.10 -8.81 34.42
C PRO A 31 4.92 -9.62 35.01
N PRO A 32 3.73 -9.59 34.38
CA PRO A 32 2.58 -10.34 34.87
C PRO A 32 2.87 -11.85 34.85
N SER A 33 2.35 -12.58 35.84
CA SER A 33 2.45 -14.05 35.83
C SER A 33 1.66 -14.63 34.67
N ALA A 34 2.01 -15.84 34.21
CA ALA A 34 1.32 -16.52 33.11
C ALA A 34 -0.22 -16.54 33.30
N TYR A 35 -0.70 -16.79 34.52
CA TYR A 35 -2.13 -16.76 34.86
C TYR A 35 -2.76 -15.38 34.71
N THR A 36 -2.04 -14.32 35.08
CA THR A 36 -2.53 -12.93 34.97
C THR A 36 -2.57 -12.51 33.50
N THR A 37 -1.56 -12.88 32.73
CA THR A 37 -1.52 -12.67 31.27
C THR A 37 -2.66 -13.40 30.57
N LEU A 38 -2.87 -14.69 30.87
CA LEU A 38 -3.99 -15.48 30.34
C LEU A 38 -5.35 -14.89 30.71
N ALA A 39 -5.53 -14.43 31.95
CA ALA A 39 -6.77 -13.79 32.38
C ALA A 39 -7.01 -12.45 31.65
N ILE A 40 -5.97 -11.62 31.48
CA ILE A 40 -6.05 -10.38 30.70
C ILE A 40 -6.43 -10.69 29.25
N LEU A 41 -5.73 -11.63 28.60
CA LEU A 41 -6.02 -12.05 27.23
C LEU A 41 -7.46 -12.59 27.08
N SER A 42 -7.94 -13.35 28.07
CA SER A 42 -9.29 -13.91 28.07
C SER A 42 -10.37 -12.83 28.25
N ILE A 43 -10.14 -11.87 29.15
CA ILE A 43 -11.02 -10.72 29.35
C ILE A 43 -11.03 -9.81 28.11
N CYS A 44 -9.86 -9.55 27.52
CA CYS A 44 -9.76 -8.84 26.25
C CYS A 44 -10.52 -9.61 25.16
N ALA A 45 -10.38 -10.93 25.06
CA ALA A 45 -11.12 -11.76 24.10
C ALA A 45 -12.64 -11.68 24.32
N LEU A 46 -13.12 -11.76 25.56
CA LEU A 46 -14.55 -11.66 25.92
C LEU A 46 -15.15 -10.27 25.70
N TYR A 47 -14.47 -9.23 26.15
CA TYR A 47 -14.84 -7.84 25.85
C TYR A 47 -14.86 -7.61 24.34
N ASN A 48 -13.92 -8.27 23.64
CA ASN A 48 -13.85 -8.20 22.21
C ASN A 48 -15.08 -8.85 21.55
N THR A 49 -15.38 -10.11 21.85
CA THR A 49 -16.54 -10.82 21.27
C THR A 49 -17.88 -10.19 21.62
N ALA A 50 -18.02 -9.55 22.78
CA ALA A 50 -19.27 -8.88 23.17
C ALA A 50 -19.55 -7.58 22.38
N ASN A 51 -18.51 -6.90 21.87
CA ASN A 51 -18.64 -5.65 21.11
C ASN A 51 -18.60 -5.89 19.57
N ASP A 52 -18.95 -7.08 19.10
CA ASP A 52 -18.79 -7.52 17.70
C ASP A 52 -19.94 -7.09 16.76
N ASN A 53 -20.74 -6.10 17.17
CA ASN A 53 -21.88 -5.55 16.43
C ASN A 53 -21.51 -4.46 15.41
N ILE A 54 -20.22 -4.19 15.18
CA ILE A 54 -19.80 -3.20 14.18
C ILE A 54 -19.80 -3.84 12.79
N THR A 55 -20.62 -3.32 11.88
CA THR A 55 -20.55 -3.61 10.46
C THR A 55 -19.26 -2.99 9.89
N ASN A 56 -18.31 -3.84 9.49
CA ASN A 56 -17.09 -3.37 8.85
C ASN A 56 -17.27 -3.39 7.33
N HIS A 57 -16.98 -2.26 6.69
CA HIS A 57 -16.92 -2.17 5.23
C HIS A 57 -15.47 -2.33 4.77
N TYR A 58 -15.30 -3.06 3.67
CA TYR A 58 -14.02 -3.32 3.04
C TYR A 58 -14.11 -2.94 1.58
N VAL A 59 -13.07 -2.31 1.05
CA VAL A 59 -12.96 -1.96 -0.36
C VAL A 59 -11.71 -2.62 -0.91
N PHE A 60 -11.92 -3.72 -1.63
CA PHE A 60 -10.85 -4.43 -2.32
C PHE A 60 -10.39 -3.59 -3.52
N LEU A 61 -9.12 -3.19 -3.51
CA LEU A 61 -8.53 -2.34 -4.55
C LEU A 61 -7.96 -3.22 -5.68
N SER A 62 -7.24 -4.28 -5.32
CA SER A 62 -6.66 -5.21 -6.28
C SER A 62 -6.26 -6.53 -5.64
N THR A 63 -6.18 -7.57 -6.47
CA THR A 63 -5.65 -8.88 -6.09
C THR A 63 -4.68 -9.39 -7.14
N THR A 64 -3.42 -9.57 -6.75
CA THR A 64 -2.34 -10.01 -7.64
C THR A 64 -1.95 -11.45 -7.30
N TYR A 65 -1.94 -12.32 -8.31
CA TYR A 65 -1.54 -13.73 -8.19
C TYR A 65 -0.09 -13.96 -8.59
N TYR A 66 0.74 -14.36 -7.63
CA TYR A 66 2.13 -14.73 -7.85
C TYR A 66 2.27 -16.25 -7.92
N GLU A 67 2.44 -16.77 -9.13
CA GLU A 67 2.83 -18.16 -9.37
C GLU A 67 4.22 -18.44 -8.77
N SER A 68 5.18 -17.53 -9.02
CA SER A 68 6.50 -17.51 -8.41
C SER A 68 6.84 -16.09 -7.99
N SER A 69 7.57 -15.93 -6.88
CA SER A 69 8.06 -14.64 -6.42
C SER A 69 9.28 -14.81 -5.50
N PRO A 70 10.24 -13.87 -5.51
CA PRO A 70 11.36 -13.89 -4.56
C PRO A 70 10.96 -13.71 -3.09
N ILE A 71 9.79 -13.09 -2.83
CA ILE A 71 9.34 -12.74 -1.47
C ILE A 71 8.16 -13.58 -0.99
N TYR A 72 7.29 -14.02 -1.91
CA TYR A 72 6.12 -14.81 -1.58
C TYR A 72 6.36 -16.28 -1.89
N LYS A 73 5.69 -17.16 -1.14
CA LYS A 73 5.69 -18.58 -1.45
C LYS A 73 5.00 -18.82 -2.80
N PRO A 74 5.38 -19.84 -3.59
CA PRO A 74 4.83 -20.07 -4.94
C PRO A 74 3.32 -20.32 -4.94
N ASN A 75 2.52 -19.75 -5.82
CA ASN A 75 1.04 -19.80 -5.78
C ASN A 75 0.44 -19.04 -4.57
N THR A 76 0.76 -17.76 -4.47
CA THR A 76 0.21 -16.87 -3.46
C THR A 76 -0.56 -15.72 -4.11
N VAL A 77 -1.76 -15.45 -3.61
CA VAL A 77 -2.52 -14.24 -3.95
C VAL A 77 -2.30 -13.19 -2.87
N VAL A 78 -2.07 -11.95 -3.30
CA VAL A 78 -1.94 -10.79 -2.42
C VAL A 78 -3.02 -9.80 -2.79
N THR A 79 -3.91 -9.53 -1.84
CA THR A 79 -5.02 -8.60 -2.00
C THR A 79 -4.76 -7.33 -1.22
N LEU A 80 -4.76 -6.19 -1.90
CA LEU A 80 -4.74 -4.86 -1.31
C LEU A 80 -6.18 -4.37 -1.12
N PHE A 81 -6.51 -3.89 0.07
CA PHE A 81 -7.83 -3.34 0.36
C PHE A 81 -7.77 -2.23 1.40
N ASN A 82 -8.73 -1.31 1.31
CA ASN A 82 -8.95 -0.30 2.35
C ASN A 82 -10.09 -0.72 3.27
N ALA A 83 -9.96 -0.33 4.53
CA ALA A 83 -11.01 -0.47 5.51
C ALA A 83 -10.72 0.46 6.71
N VAL A 84 -11.63 0.48 7.68
CA VAL A 84 -11.51 1.29 8.89
C VAL A 84 -10.19 0.99 9.62
N ASP A 85 -9.43 2.01 9.98
CA ASP A 85 -8.20 1.91 10.76
C ASP A 85 -8.51 1.28 12.12
N GLN A 86 -7.55 0.52 12.64
CA GLN A 86 -7.78 -0.40 13.74
C GLN A 86 -8.98 -1.33 13.49
N ILE A 87 -9.08 -1.93 12.29
CA ILE A 87 -9.76 -3.23 12.20
C ILE A 87 -9.18 -4.05 13.34
N ARG A 88 -10.00 -4.26 14.37
CA ARG A 88 -9.72 -5.28 15.37
C ARG A 88 -9.78 -6.56 14.55
N LEU A 89 -8.63 -7.10 14.16
CA LEU A 89 -8.42 -8.29 13.33
C LEU A 89 -8.95 -9.55 14.04
N ARG A 90 -10.22 -9.52 14.46
CA ARG A 90 -10.98 -10.60 15.09
C ARG A 90 -11.58 -11.53 14.04
N ARG A 91 -11.54 -11.12 12.78
CA ARG A 91 -12.29 -11.67 11.66
C ARG A 91 -11.31 -11.92 10.52
N THR A 92 -11.07 -13.20 10.27
CA THR A 92 -10.14 -13.66 9.22
C THR A 92 -10.93 -13.82 7.93
N PHE A 93 -10.41 -13.34 6.81
CA PHE A 93 -10.97 -13.75 5.51
C PHE A 93 -10.51 -15.17 5.20
N ILE A 94 -11.37 -15.93 4.55
CA ILE A 94 -11.01 -17.20 3.92
C ILE A 94 -10.98 -16.94 2.42
N CYS A 95 -9.87 -17.28 1.80
CA CYS A 95 -9.74 -17.30 0.35
C CYS A 95 -10.14 -18.68 -0.15
N TYR A 96 -11.16 -18.76 -1.00
CA TYR A 96 -11.55 -19.95 -1.73
C TYR A 96 -11.05 -19.84 -3.16
N SER A 97 -10.10 -20.69 -3.51
CA SER A 97 -9.69 -20.89 -4.91
C SER A 97 -10.47 -22.06 -5.49
N LYS A 98 -10.92 -21.94 -6.73
CA LYS A 98 -11.72 -22.95 -7.40
C LYS A 98 -11.34 -23.08 -8.88
N ASN A 99 -11.45 -24.30 -9.39
CA ASN A 99 -11.53 -24.61 -10.82
C ASN A 99 -12.74 -25.54 -11.05
N GLU A 100 -12.84 -26.15 -12.23
CA GLU A 100 -13.99 -27.00 -12.58
C GLU A 100 -14.16 -28.23 -11.68
N THR A 101 -13.08 -28.75 -11.08
CA THR A 101 -13.07 -30.05 -10.40
C THR A 101 -12.62 -29.98 -8.94
N HIS A 102 -11.86 -28.97 -8.56
CA HIS A 102 -11.20 -28.84 -7.27
C HIS A 102 -11.51 -27.48 -6.63
N SER A 103 -11.62 -27.51 -5.31
CA SER A 103 -11.68 -26.30 -4.48
C SER A 103 -10.68 -26.43 -3.35
N TYR A 104 -10.05 -25.32 -3.01
CA TYR A 104 -9.09 -25.22 -1.92
C TYR A 104 -9.32 -23.90 -1.20
N TRP A 105 -9.11 -23.91 0.11
CA TRP A 105 -9.27 -22.74 0.93
C TRP A 105 -8.07 -22.51 1.84
N ASP A 106 -7.78 -21.25 2.11
CA ASP A 106 -6.74 -20.83 3.06
C ASP A 106 -7.19 -19.61 3.87
N TYR A 107 -6.67 -19.46 5.07
CA TYR A 107 -6.90 -18.28 5.90
C TYR A 107 -6.04 -17.12 5.42
N ALA A 108 -6.68 -15.98 5.14
CA ALA A 108 -6.00 -14.76 4.79
C ALA A 108 -5.16 -14.23 5.96
N LYS A 109 -3.85 -14.10 5.75
CA LYS A 109 -2.97 -13.39 6.67
C LYS A 109 -3.07 -11.91 6.35
N ILE A 110 -3.74 -11.17 7.23
CA ILE A 110 -4.00 -9.74 7.08
C ILE A 110 -3.02 -8.96 7.95
N ARG A 111 -2.45 -7.90 7.39
CA ARG A 111 -1.66 -6.88 8.10
C ARG A 111 -1.82 -5.54 7.41
N TYR A 112 -1.46 -4.46 8.09
CA TYR A 112 -1.39 -3.14 7.45
C TYR A 112 -0.44 -3.20 6.25
N ALA A 113 -0.74 -2.45 5.19
CA ALA A 113 0.16 -2.32 4.06
C ALA A 113 1.42 -1.50 4.42
N TYR A 114 1.34 -0.66 5.45
CA TYR A 114 2.39 0.24 5.91
C TYR A 114 2.07 0.67 7.34
N ASP A 115 2.97 1.38 8.03
CA ASP A 115 2.68 1.87 9.37
C ASP A 115 1.51 2.88 9.33
N PRO A 116 0.41 2.65 10.08
CA PRO A 116 -0.76 3.52 10.02
C PRO A 116 -0.45 4.90 10.62
N VAL A 117 -0.99 5.95 9.99
CA VAL A 117 -0.80 7.35 10.40
C VAL A 117 -1.56 7.69 11.67
N GLY A 118 -2.70 7.04 11.89
CA GLY A 118 -3.57 7.23 13.06
C GLY A 118 -4.40 8.51 13.05
N VAL A 119 -4.40 9.27 11.95
CA VAL A 119 -5.23 10.48 11.75
C VAL A 119 -6.46 10.19 10.90
N CYS A 120 -6.31 9.32 9.90
CA CYS A 120 -7.37 8.91 8.98
C CYS A 120 -8.20 7.76 9.56
N LYS A 121 -9.52 7.78 9.38
CA LYS A 121 -10.37 6.67 9.83
C LYS A 121 -10.22 5.42 8.98
N TRP A 122 -9.69 5.50 7.76
CA TRP A 122 -9.45 4.36 6.88
C TRP A 122 -7.98 4.27 6.49
N THR A 123 -7.49 3.05 6.36
CA THR A 123 -6.12 2.77 5.92
C THR A 123 -6.07 1.49 5.09
N ALA A 124 -4.90 1.21 4.51
CA ALA A 124 -4.70 0.08 3.62
C ALA A 124 -4.14 -1.14 4.34
N TYR A 125 -4.62 -2.30 3.91
CA TYR A 125 -4.21 -3.61 4.39
C TYR A 125 -3.83 -4.49 3.20
N ILE A 126 -2.91 -5.42 3.45
CA ILE A 126 -2.66 -6.54 2.55
C ILE A 126 -3.12 -7.85 3.18
N ALA A 127 -3.81 -8.66 2.39
CA ALA A 127 -4.19 -10.03 2.73
C ALA A 127 -3.44 -11.00 1.83
N THR A 128 -2.69 -11.94 2.41
CA THR A 128 -2.01 -12.99 1.64
C THR A 128 -2.67 -14.34 1.87
N CYS A 129 -2.96 -15.07 0.79
CA CYS A 129 -3.50 -16.43 0.83
C CYS A 129 -2.72 -17.37 -0.08
N ARG A 130 -2.68 -18.64 0.29
CA ARG A 130 -2.26 -19.73 -0.59
C ARG A 130 -3.42 -20.13 -1.50
N VAL A 131 -3.09 -20.42 -2.75
CA VAL A 131 -4.01 -21.00 -3.72
C VAL A 131 -3.35 -22.19 -4.39
N PHE A 132 -4.13 -23.05 -5.04
CA PHE A 132 -3.58 -24.12 -5.87
C PHE A 132 -3.31 -23.63 -7.29
N GLU A 133 -2.40 -24.32 -7.98
CA GLU A 133 -2.01 -23.99 -9.35
C GLU A 133 -3.17 -24.21 -10.33
N GLY A 134 -3.34 -23.30 -11.30
CA GLY A 134 -4.38 -23.43 -12.33
C GLY A 134 -5.82 -23.18 -11.85
N PHE A 135 -5.99 -22.56 -10.68
CA PHE A 135 -7.30 -22.05 -10.25
C PHE A 135 -7.82 -20.98 -11.22
N LYS A 136 -9.15 -20.93 -11.41
CA LYS A 136 -9.83 -20.00 -12.33
C LYS A 136 -10.61 -18.91 -11.59
N GLU A 137 -11.08 -19.21 -10.39
CA GLU A 137 -11.93 -18.33 -9.60
C GLU A 137 -11.36 -18.16 -8.19
N LEU A 138 -11.41 -16.93 -7.67
CA LEU A 138 -11.12 -16.61 -6.28
C LEU A 138 -12.32 -15.93 -5.65
N THR A 139 -12.77 -16.50 -4.55
CA THR A 139 -13.82 -15.92 -3.71
C THR A 139 -13.21 -15.62 -2.34
N MET A 140 -13.44 -14.41 -1.83
CA MET A 140 -13.12 -14.09 -0.45
C MET A 140 -14.39 -14.09 0.39
N ALA A 141 -14.34 -14.84 1.48
CA ALA A 141 -15.45 -14.96 2.41
C ALA A 141 -15.00 -14.55 3.81
N HIS A 142 -15.93 -14.09 4.61
CA HIS A 142 -15.69 -13.89 6.03
C HIS A 142 -15.72 -15.23 6.79
N SER A 143 -14.70 -15.56 7.59
CA SER A 143 -14.56 -16.88 8.24
C SER A 143 -15.78 -17.33 9.05
N HIS A 144 -16.46 -16.41 9.72
CA HIS A 144 -17.63 -16.70 10.57
C HIS A 144 -18.98 -16.47 9.87
N MET A 145 -18.99 -16.01 8.62
CA MET A 145 -20.22 -15.66 7.90
C MET A 145 -20.14 -16.17 6.45
N LYS A 146 -20.47 -17.45 6.23
CA LYS A 146 -20.56 -18.07 4.88
C LYS A 146 -21.47 -17.33 3.90
N ARG A 147 -22.31 -16.40 4.37
CA ARG A 147 -23.25 -15.63 3.52
C ARG A 147 -22.66 -14.35 2.92
N LEU A 148 -21.43 -13.98 3.27
CA LEU A 148 -20.75 -12.80 2.73
C LEU A 148 -19.52 -13.26 1.94
N GLU A 149 -19.80 -13.72 0.72
CA GLU A 149 -18.81 -14.14 -0.27
C GLU A 149 -18.74 -13.07 -1.37
N ALA A 150 -17.52 -12.66 -1.71
CA ALA A 150 -17.27 -11.75 -2.83
C ALA A 150 -16.35 -12.44 -3.83
N ASN A 151 -16.73 -12.47 -5.10
CA ASN A 151 -15.84 -12.87 -6.18
C ASN A 151 -14.84 -11.75 -6.42
N ILE A 152 -13.55 -12.10 -6.39
CA ILE A 152 -12.47 -11.14 -6.43
C ILE A 152 -11.74 -11.27 -7.76
N PRO A 153 -11.72 -10.21 -8.59
CA PRO A 153 -10.98 -10.24 -9.84
C PRO A 153 -9.49 -10.36 -9.55
N ILE A 154 -8.80 -11.15 -10.36
CA ILE A 154 -7.39 -11.46 -10.19
C ILE A 154 -6.63 -10.88 -11.36
N ARG A 155 -5.49 -10.25 -11.08
CA ARG A 155 -4.50 -9.89 -12.09
C ARG A 155 -3.20 -10.66 -11.89
N LEU A 156 -2.46 -10.83 -12.98
CA LEU A 156 -1.08 -11.29 -12.92
C LEU A 156 -0.14 -10.09 -12.69
N PRO A 157 1.04 -10.31 -12.09
CA PRO A 157 2.12 -9.35 -12.12
C PRO A 157 2.40 -8.92 -13.57
N TYR A 158 2.77 -7.67 -13.74
CA TYR A 158 3.12 -7.12 -15.04
C TYR A 158 4.30 -7.90 -15.62
N LYS A 159 4.14 -8.37 -16.86
CA LYS A 159 5.20 -9.01 -17.62
C LYS A 159 5.65 -8.02 -18.68
N SER A 160 6.78 -7.37 -18.44
CA SER A 160 7.36 -6.46 -19.43
C SER A 160 7.85 -7.26 -20.64
N LYS A 161 7.61 -6.73 -21.85
CA LYS A 161 8.15 -7.29 -23.09
C LYS A 161 9.66 -7.03 -23.23
N GLN A 162 10.16 -6.04 -22.51
CA GLN A 162 11.57 -5.67 -22.45
C GLN A 162 12.09 -5.86 -21.03
N LYS A 163 13.40 -6.00 -20.86
CA LYS A 163 13.99 -6.04 -19.51
C LYS A 163 13.86 -4.64 -18.90
N THR A 164 12.84 -4.43 -18.07
CA THR A 164 12.71 -3.18 -17.31
C THR A 164 13.63 -3.26 -16.10
N GLU A 165 14.67 -2.43 -16.07
CA GLU A 165 15.61 -2.44 -14.95
C GLU A 165 15.15 -1.50 -13.82
N VAL A 166 14.64 -0.34 -14.21
CA VAL A 166 14.04 0.67 -13.32
C VAL A 166 12.65 1.01 -13.83
N ALA A 167 11.68 1.03 -12.92
CA ALA A 167 10.35 1.58 -13.16
C ALA A 167 10.10 2.81 -12.26
N ALA A 168 9.13 3.63 -12.63
CA ALA A 168 8.64 4.72 -11.80
C ALA A 168 7.13 4.60 -11.60
N CYS A 169 6.68 4.74 -10.37
CA CYS A 169 5.28 4.79 -9.98
C CYS A 169 4.97 6.20 -9.50
N PHE A 170 4.05 6.88 -10.17
CA PHE A 170 3.63 8.22 -9.79
C PHE A 170 2.32 8.20 -9.00
N SER A 171 2.22 9.13 -8.07
CA SER A 171 1.01 9.37 -7.27
C SER A 171 -0.22 9.61 -8.14
N PRO A 172 -1.43 9.26 -7.66
CA PRO A 172 -2.65 9.47 -8.42
C PRO A 172 -2.86 10.91 -8.86
N LEU A 173 -3.15 11.08 -10.14
CA LEU A 173 -3.47 12.37 -10.75
C LEU A 173 -4.96 12.67 -10.61
N PHE A 174 -5.26 13.78 -9.94
CA PHE A 174 -6.61 14.30 -9.76
C PHE A 174 -6.70 15.71 -10.32
N TYR A 175 -7.69 15.93 -11.19
CA TYR A 175 -7.93 17.20 -11.87
C TYR A 175 -6.65 17.76 -12.51
N ASN A 176 -5.86 16.88 -13.14
CA ASN A 176 -4.57 17.28 -13.67
C ASN A 176 -4.73 18.03 -15.00
N GLU A 177 -4.20 19.26 -15.02
CA GLU A 177 -4.25 20.21 -16.14
C GLU A 177 -2.85 20.71 -16.57
N ARG A 178 -1.81 20.36 -15.80
CA ARG A 178 -0.43 20.85 -15.97
C ARG A 178 0.37 19.90 -16.85
N TRP A 179 0.08 19.92 -18.14
CA TRP A 179 0.74 19.06 -19.13
C TRP A 179 2.27 19.25 -19.19
N GLN A 180 2.78 20.44 -18.87
CA GLN A 180 4.22 20.71 -18.84
C GLN A 180 4.96 19.83 -17.84
N LEU A 181 4.38 19.58 -16.66
CA LEU A 181 4.99 18.74 -15.62
C LEU A 181 5.02 17.29 -16.06
N ILE A 182 3.91 16.78 -16.61
CA ILE A 182 3.82 15.41 -17.11
C ILE A 182 4.84 15.17 -18.23
N LEU A 183 4.91 16.04 -19.25
CA LEU A 183 5.89 15.90 -20.33
C LEU A 183 7.33 16.01 -19.82
N THR A 184 7.61 16.94 -18.93
CA THR A 184 8.95 17.13 -18.36
C THR A 184 9.40 15.89 -17.59
N THR A 185 8.54 15.37 -16.72
CA THR A 185 8.82 14.17 -15.93
C THR A 185 8.99 12.95 -16.83
N LEU A 186 8.10 12.74 -17.80
CA LEU A 186 8.21 11.67 -18.78
C LEU A 186 9.57 11.67 -19.48
N GLU A 187 9.98 12.82 -20.04
CA GLU A 187 11.21 12.94 -20.81
C GLU A 187 12.47 12.84 -19.93
N ILE A 188 12.48 13.44 -18.74
CA ILE A 188 13.61 13.31 -17.80
C ILE A 188 13.80 11.85 -17.37
N TYR A 189 12.72 11.17 -17.00
CA TYR A 189 12.80 9.78 -16.58
C TYR A 189 13.22 8.86 -17.73
N ARG A 190 12.72 9.09 -18.96
CA ARG A 190 13.17 8.39 -20.17
C ARG A 190 14.65 8.62 -20.44
N HIS A 191 15.11 9.87 -20.34
CA HIS A 191 16.50 10.24 -20.55
C HIS A 191 17.45 9.48 -19.62
N PHE A 192 17.07 9.32 -18.34
CA PHE A 192 17.85 8.56 -17.35
C PHE A 192 17.56 7.04 -17.34
N GLY A 193 16.86 6.52 -18.36
CA GLY A 193 16.73 5.08 -18.61
C GLY A 193 15.50 4.39 -18.00
N VAL A 194 14.49 5.14 -17.52
CA VAL A 194 13.21 4.55 -17.08
C VAL A 194 12.32 4.30 -18.29
N HIS A 195 12.12 3.02 -18.60
CA HIS A 195 11.29 2.57 -19.71
C HIS A 195 9.85 2.26 -19.29
N LEU A 196 9.57 2.15 -18.00
CA LEU A 196 8.23 1.89 -17.47
C LEU A 196 7.85 2.96 -16.46
N GLN A 197 6.97 3.87 -16.86
CA GLN A 197 6.44 4.93 -16.02
C GLN A 197 4.94 4.71 -15.82
N VAL A 198 4.51 4.50 -14.58
CA VAL A 198 3.13 4.13 -14.25
C VAL A 198 2.39 5.35 -13.71
N PHE A 199 1.33 5.75 -14.40
CA PHE A 199 0.48 6.88 -14.04
C PHE A 199 -0.88 6.39 -13.56
N TYR A 200 -1.20 6.66 -12.30
CA TYR A 200 -2.54 6.42 -11.76
C TYR A 200 -3.42 7.62 -12.05
N ILE A 201 -4.55 7.41 -12.71
CA ILE A 201 -5.45 8.48 -13.17
C ILE A 201 -6.78 8.38 -12.45
N GLN A 202 -7.09 9.39 -11.64
CA GLN A 202 -8.44 9.61 -11.10
C GLN A 202 -9.22 10.56 -12.01
N SER A 203 -8.62 11.68 -12.41
CA SER A 203 -9.18 12.61 -13.39
C SER A 203 -8.08 13.50 -14.00
N ILE A 204 -8.18 13.74 -15.31
CA ILE A 204 -7.20 14.48 -16.10
C ILE A 204 -7.90 15.09 -17.32
N LEU A 205 -7.36 16.17 -17.88
CA LEU A 205 -7.87 16.72 -19.15
C LEU A 205 -7.68 15.72 -20.30
N GLU A 206 -8.66 15.66 -21.20
CA GLU A 206 -8.69 14.68 -22.30
C GLU A 206 -7.44 14.75 -23.19
N ASP A 207 -7.00 15.96 -23.56
CA ASP A 207 -5.82 16.12 -24.41
C ASP A 207 -4.53 15.66 -23.72
N ILE A 208 -4.43 15.79 -22.40
CA ILE A 208 -3.28 15.28 -21.63
C ILE A 208 -3.35 13.75 -21.53
N MET A 209 -4.55 13.19 -21.37
CA MET A 209 -4.74 11.74 -21.44
C MET A 209 -4.31 11.17 -22.81
N ARG A 210 -4.64 11.85 -23.91
CA ARG A 210 -4.20 11.45 -25.26
C ARG A 210 -2.68 11.45 -25.38
N VAL A 211 -2.00 12.45 -24.82
CA VAL A 211 -0.54 12.47 -24.75
C VAL A 211 -0.01 11.24 -23.99
N LEU A 212 -0.52 10.96 -22.78
CA LEU A 212 -0.12 9.77 -22.02
C LEU A 212 -0.37 8.47 -22.79
N GLN A 213 -1.49 8.37 -23.51
CA GLN A 213 -1.79 7.22 -24.35
C GLN A 213 -0.79 7.04 -25.49
N ILE A 214 -0.28 8.13 -26.08
CA ILE A 214 0.80 8.05 -27.07
C ILE A 214 2.05 7.41 -26.43
N TYR A 215 2.47 7.86 -25.24
CA TYR A 215 3.60 7.25 -24.53
C TYR A 215 3.34 5.78 -24.14
N GLN A 216 2.09 5.44 -23.80
CA GLN A 216 1.70 4.05 -23.54
C GLN A 216 1.82 3.18 -24.78
N THR A 217 1.35 3.65 -25.95
CA THR A 217 1.48 2.91 -27.21
C THR A 217 2.95 2.72 -27.64
N GLN A 218 3.82 3.65 -27.26
CA GLN A 218 5.26 3.56 -27.49
C GLN A 218 5.99 2.68 -26.45
N GLY A 219 5.29 2.25 -25.39
CA GLY A 219 5.83 1.39 -24.34
C GLY A 219 6.66 2.12 -23.28
N PHE A 220 6.52 3.44 -23.15
CA PHE A 220 7.21 4.24 -22.12
C PHE A 220 6.35 4.54 -20.89
N ALA A 221 5.03 4.34 -20.99
CA ALA A 221 4.09 4.58 -19.91
C ALA A 221 3.10 3.43 -19.76
N GLU A 222 2.56 3.28 -18.56
CA GLU A 222 1.36 2.50 -18.29
C GLU A 222 0.36 3.39 -17.56
N ILE A 223 -0.92 3.23 -17.87
CA ILE A 223 -2.00 4.04 -17.30
C ILE A 223 -2.92 3.15 -16.49
N GLU A 224 -2.99 3.41 -15.19
CA GLU A 224 -3.86 2.68 -14.26
C GLU A 224 -5.05 3.55 -13.85
N PRO A 225 -6.30 3.08 -13.98
CA PRO A 225 -7.44 3.80 -13.43
C PRO A 225 -7.40 3.76 -11.90
N TRP A 226 -7.61 4.91 -11.25
CA TRP A 226 -7.67 5.03 -9.79
C TRP A 226 -8.93 5.78 -9.33
N PRO A 227 -10.11 5.15 -9.46
CA PRO A 227 -11.37 5.81 -9.12
C PRO A 227 -11.50 6.05 -7.61
N SER A 228 -12.23 7.12 -7.26
CA SER A 228 -12.70 7.33 -5.89
C SER A 228 -13.53 6.14 -5.40
N ILE A 229 -13.47 5.85 -4.11
CA ILE A 229 -14.31 4.83 -3.49
C ILE A 229 -15.77 5.25 -3.61
N LYS A 230 -16.59 4.40 -4.23
CA LYS A 230 -18.04 4.59 -4.33
C LYS A 230 -18.74 3.54 -3.48
N LEU A 231 -19.21 3.95 -2.31
CA LEU A 231 -20.08 3.13 -1.47
C LEU A 231 -21.55 3.47 -1.77
N GLY A 232 -22.41 2.46 -1.72
CA GLY A 232 -23.86 2.68 -1.84
C GLY A 232 -24.40 3.50 -0.66
N ALA A 233 -25.54 4.17 -0.84
CA ALA A 233 -26.12 5.07 0.17
C ALA A 233 -26.32 4.40 1.55
N GLN A 234 -26.67 3.12 1.55
CA GLN A 234 -26.81 2.34 2.79
C GLN A 234 -25.47 2.21 3.53
N ALA A 235 -24.40 1.84 2.83
CA ALA A 235 -23.07 1.71 3.43
C ALA A 235 -22.53 3.06 3.93
N LEU A 236 -22.75 4.15 3.18
CA LEU A 236 -22.40 5.51 3.62
C LEU A 236 -23.15 5.91 4.90
N LYS A 237 -24.44 5.57 5.00
CA LYS A 237 -25.24 5.80 6.20
C LYS A 237 -24.75 4.99 7.41
N GLU A 238 -24.32 3.74 7.18
CA GLU A 238 -23.78 2.87 8.23
C GLU A 238 -22.44 3.36 8.77
N ILE A 239 -21.52 3.78 7.90
CA ILE A 239 -20.21 4.30 8.33
C ILE A 239 -20.29 5.74 8.88
N GLY A 240 -21.23 6.55 8.41
CA GLY A 240 -21.46 7.91 8.90
C GLY A 240 -20.43 8.96 8.45
N PHE A 241 -19.59 8.66 7.46
CA PHE A 241 -18.63 9.60 6.86
C PHE A 241 -18.31 9.21 5.40
N ASP A 242 -17.72 10.12 4.62
CA ASP A 242 -17.20 9.80 3.29
C ASP A 242 -15.80 9.18 3.40
N PRO A 243 -15.58 7.93 2.99
CA PRO A 243 -14.26 7.30 3.07
C PRO A 243 -13.20 8.05 2.26
N ASN A 244 -13.56 8.73 1.15
CA ASN A 244 -12.57 9.44 0.34
C ASN A 244 -11.93 10.63 1.06
N LEU A 245 -12.57 11.16 2.12
CA LEU A 245 -12.03 12.21 2.98
C LEU A 245 -11.18 11.66 4.14
N GLU A 246 -11.20 10.34 4.34
CA GLU A 246 -10.68 9.67 5.52
C GLU A 246 -9.65 8.59 5.14
N LEU A 247 -9.06 8.69 3.95
CA LEU A 247 -7.98 7.84 3.46
C LEU A 247 -6.64 8.57 3.54
N ASP A 248 -5.59 7.83 3.89
CA ASP A 248 -4.20 8.31 3.92
C ASP A 248 -3.86 9.04 2.60
N TRP A 249 -3.65 10.36 2.68
CA TRP A 249 -3.36 11.26 1.54
C TRP A 249 -4.21 10.98 0.31
N ARG A 250 -5.55 10.96 0.46
CA ARG A 250 -6.49 10.70 -0.65
C ARG A 250 -6.19 9.38 -1.38
N ASN A 251 -5.75 8.37 -0.64
CA ASN A 251 -5.46 7.02 -1.15
C ASN A 251 -4.20 6.93 -2.03
N GLN A 252 -3.29 7.90 -1.95
CA GLN A 252 -2.01 7.92 -2.66
C GLN A 252 -1.12 6.74 -2.25
N ALA A 253 -1.05 6.46 -0.95
CA ALA A 253 -0.28 5.34 -0.39
C ALA A 253 -0.68 3.98 -0.96
N SER A 254 -1.98 3.75 -1.03
CA SER A 254 -2.54 2.52 -1.56
C SER A 254 -2.25 2.40 -3.06
N ALA A 255 -2.25 3.50 -3.81
CA ALA A 255 -1.86 3.48 -5.22
C ALA A 255 -0.38 3.09 -5.40
N HIS A 256 0.52 3.61 -4.55
CA HIS A 256 1.92 3.19 -4.56
C HIS A 256 2.07 1.71 -4.22
N THR A 257 1.36 1.21 -3.22
CA THR A 257 1.36 -0.23 -2.92
C THR A 257 0.77 -1.05 -4.06
N ASP A 258 -0.31 -0.58 -4.69
CA ASP A 258 -0.92 -1.24 -5.86
C ASP A 258 0.08 -1.36 -7.02
N CYS A 259 0.80 -0.28 -7.29
CA CYS A 259 1.84 -0.20 -8.31
C CYS A 259 2.98 -1.16 -7.97
N PHE A 260 3.47 -1.12 -6.73
CA PHE A 260 4.51 -2.04 -6.28
C PHE A 260 4.11 -3.49 -6.50
N LEU A 261 2.92 -3.89 -6.04
CA LEU A 261 2.44 -5.26 -6.20
C LEU A 261 2.34 -5.66 -7.68
N LYS A 262 1.81 -4.78 -8.54
CA LYS A 262 1.68 -5.10 -9.96
C LYS A 262 3.01 -5.20 -10.68
N TYR A 263 3.95 -4.27 -10.43
CA TYR A 263 5.12 -4.08 -11.28
C TYR A 263 6.45 -4.58 -10.69
N ARG A 264 6.49 -4.99 -9.43
CA ARG A 264 7.75 -5.42 -8.76
C ARG A 264 8.48 -6.60 -9.41
N GLU A 265 7.78 -7.49 -10.09
CA GLU A 265 8.42 -8.63 -10.79
C GLU A 265 8.99 -8.22 -12.16
N ALA A 266 8.65 -7.02 -12.65
CA ALA A 266 9.15 -6.50 -13.91
C ALA A 266 10.40 -5.64 -13.76
N ALA A 267 10.71 -5.12 -12.55
CA ALA A 267 11.79 -4.16 -12.31
C ALA A 267 12.68 -4.53 -11.12
N GLU A 268 13.98 -4.22 -11.20
CA GLU A 268 14.93 -4.40 -10.09
C GLU A 268 14.76 -3.27 -9.05
N PHE A 269 14.52 -2.06 -9.53
CA PHE A 269 14.23 -0.89 -8.71
C PHE A 269 12.96 -0.18 -9.15
N ILE A 270 12.20 0.34 -8.18
CA ILE A 270 11.02 1.17 -8.44
C ILE A 270 11.16 2.50 -7.72
N ILE A 271 11.06 3.59 -8.47
CA ILE A 271 11.00 4.97 -7.96
C ILE A 271 9.54 5.27 -7.59
N PHE A 272 9.31 5.88 -6.43
CA PHE A 272 8.02 6.41 -6.02
C PHE A 272 8.11 7.92 -5.87
N GLY A 273 7.25 8.63 -6.59
CA GLY A 273 7.31 10.08 -6.68
C GLY A 273 5.99 10.71 -7.11
N ASP A 274 5.99 12.04 -7.16
CA ASP A 274 4.90 12.82 -7.76
C ASP A 274 5.34 13.26 -9.17
N VAL A 275 4.40 13.64 -10.04
CA VAL A 275 4.74 14.05 -11.41
C VAL A 275 5.43 15.41 -11.50
N ASP A 276 5.53 16.12 -10.38
CA ASP A 276 6.27 17.37 -10.20
C ASP A 276 7.59 17.20 -9.46
N ASP A 277 7.96 15.95 -9.12
CA ASP A 277 9.26 15.61 -8.54
C ASP A 277 10.10 14.80 -9.54
N VAL A 278 11.34 15.22 -9.76
CA VAL A 278 12.31 14.48 -10.57
C VAL A 278 13.53 14.13 -9.72
N LEU A 279 13.93 12.85 -9.76
CA LEU A 279 15.16 12.41 -9.13
C LEU A 279 16.32 12.72 -10.08
N LEU A 280 17.36 13.38 -9.58
CA LEU A 280 18.54 13.68 -10.39
C LEU A 280 19.70 12.78 -9.94
N PRO A 281 20.14 11.82 -10.78
CA PRO A 281 21.28 11.00 -10.43
C PRO A 281 22.55 11.86 -10.35
N LYS A 282 23.33 11.68 -9.29
CA LYS A 282 24.61 12.36 -9.03
C LYS A 282 25.82 11.43 -9.07
N LEU A 283 25.60 10.14 -8.87
CA LEU A 283 26.63 9.11 -8.74
C LEU A 283 26.74 8.24 -10.00
N GLY A 284 25.70 8.23 -10.86
CA GLY A 284 25.65 7.47 -12.10
C GLY A 284 25.16 8.30 -13.29
N THR A 285 25.35 7.77 -14.50
CA THR A 285 24.83 8.36 -15.75
C THR A 285 23.36 8.04 -15.98
N THR A 286 22.88 6.93 -15.42
CA THR A 286 21.49 6.51 -15.45
C THR A 286 21.00 6.24 -14.03
N TYR A 287 19.69 6.17 -13.84
CA TYR A 287 19.13 5.72 -12.56
C TYR A 287 19.63 4.34 -12.17
N MET A 288 19.82 3.45 -13.14
CA MET A 288 20.26 2.10 -12.84
C MET A 288 21.69 2.06 -12.31
N ASP A 289 22.60 2.82 -12.92
CA ASP A 289 24.00 2.92 -12.47
C ASP A 289 24.05 3.45 -11.03
N GLU A 290 23.27 4.49 -10.75
CA GLU A 290 23.17 5.08 -9.42
C GLU A 290 22.64 4.08 -8.39
N PHE A 291 21.51 3.43 -8.68
CA PHE A 291 20.87 2.54 -7.72
C PHE A 291 21.67 1.26 -7.49
N ARG A 292 22.35 0.74 -8.52
CA ARG A 292 23.28 -0.39 -8.36
C ARG A 292 24.49 0.00 -7.54
N LEU A 293 25.08 1.17 -7.77
CA LEU A 293 26.19 1.67 -6.95
C LEU A 293 25.75 1.82 -5.48
N LEU A 294 24.65 2.51 -5.22
CA LEU A 294 24.09 2.67 -3.87
C LEU A 294 23.78 1.32 -3.20
N SER A 295 23.21 0.36 -3.93
CA SER A 295 22.90 -0.99 -3.45
C SER A 295 24.16 -1.83 -3.19
N SER A 296 25.24 -1.60 -3.95
CA SER A 296 26.54 -2.25 -3.70
C SER A 296 27.23 -1.69 -2.45
N THR A 297 27.12 -0.38 -2.21
CA THR A 297 27.67 0.28 -1.01
C THR A 297 26.82 -0.01 0.23
N HIS A 298 25.50 -0.19 0.06
CA HIS A 298 24.57 -0.49 1.14
C HIS A 298 23.74 -1.77 0.82
N PRO A 299 24.35 -2.97 0.94
CA PRO A 299 23.73 -4.24 0.52
C PRO A 299 22.46 -4.65 1.29
N THR A 300 22.19 -4.00 2.43
CA THR A 300 21.02 -4.29 3.28
C THR A 300 19.92 -3.24 3.17
N ALA A 301 20.20 -2.09 2.55
CA ALA A 301 19.23 -0.99 2.43
C ALA A 301 18.02 -1.42 1.60
N ALA A 302 16.81 -1.22 2.11
CA ALA A 302 15.58 -1.56 1.38
C ALA A 302 15.30 -0.60 0.21
N GLY A 303 15.81 0.61 0.30
CA GLY A 303 15.66 1.69 -0.67
C GLY A 303 16.55 2.87 -0.31
N PHE A 304 16.50 3.91 -1.14
CA PHE A 304 17.27 5.14 -1.00
C PHE A 304 16.34 6.34 -1.11
N THR A 305 16.46 7.27 -0.17
CA THR A 305 15.71 8.53 -0.14
C THR A 305 16.58 9.66 -0.69
N TYR A 306 15.96 10.58 -1.42
CA TYR A 306 16.60 11.74 -2.03
C TYR A 306 16.02 13.01 -1.40
N SER A 307 16.89 13.90 -0.91
CA SER A 307 16.48 15.23 -0.46
C SER A 307 15.74 15.97 -1.57
N ARG A 308 14.64 16.61 -1.19
CA ARG A 308 13.74 17.34 -2.08
C ARG A 308 13.98 18.83 -1.92
N TYR A 309 13.99 19.56 -3.04
CA TYR A 309 14.24 21.00 -3.06
C TYR A 309 13.17 21.72 -3.85
N ASN A 310 12.67 22.84 -3.31
CA ASN A 310 11.75 23.70 -4.05
C ASN A 310 12.46 24.24 -5.29
N THR A 311 11.86 24.02 -6.47
CA THR A 311 12.45 24.45 -7.74
C THR A 311 11.47 25.30 -8.52
N GLN A 312 11.87 26.52 -8.84
CA GLN A 312 11.09 27.40 -9.72
C GLN A 312 11.50 27.15 -11.17
N LEU A 313 10.51 27.01 -12.05
CA LEU A 313 10.68 26.73 -13.48
C LEU A 313 9.95 27.78 -14.30
N GLN A 314 10.50 28.13 -15.47
CA GLN A 314 9.86 29.00 -16.46
C GLN A 314 9.53 28.18 -17.71
N THR A 315 8.27 28.21 -18.13
CA THR A 315 7.79 27.45 -19.28
C THR A 315 6.81 28.25 -20.12
N GLY A 316 6.75 27.95 -21.42
CA GLY A 316 5.72 28.46 -22.31
C GLY A 316 4.32 28.04 -21.86
N ALA A 317 3.36 28.95 -22.01
CA ALA A 317 1.96 28.69 -21.68
C ALA A 317 1.27 27.82 -22.73
N SER A 318 1.67 27.93 -24.00
CA SER A 318 1.16 27.13 -25.12
C SER A 318 2.15 26.06 -25.57
N PRO A 319 1.68 24.99 -26.24
CA PRO A 319 2.55 23.95 -26.80
C PRO A 319 3.63 24.47 -27.75
N ASP A 320 3.33 25.44 -28.61
CA ASP A 320 4.29 26.00 -29.57
C ASP A 320 5.46 26.76 -28.91
N GLN A 321 5.29 27.15 -27.64
CA GLN A 321 6.30 27.85 -26.85
C GLN A 321 7.02 26.92 -25.86
N PHE A 322 6.67 25.64 -25.83
CA PHE A 322 7.30 24.68 -24.92
C PHE A 322 8.69 24.30 -25.39
N SER A 323 9.64 24.34 -24.47
CA SER A 323 10.97 23.80 -24.68
C SER A 323 11.45 23.17 -23.38
N LEU A 324 11.65 21.85 -23.39
CA LEU A 324 12.17 21.12 -22.24
C LEU A 324 13.55 21.66 -21.84
N THR A 325 14.40 21.96 -22.82
CA THR A 325 15.72 22.56 -22.58
C THR A 325 15.62 23.92 -21.91
N HIS A 326 14.73 24.80 -22.39
CA HIS A 326 14.51 26.10 -21.75
C HIS A 326 13.98 25.94 -20.31
N LEU A 327 13.01 25.05 -20.12
CA LEU A 327 12.42 24.76 -18.81
C LEU A 327 13.49 24.32 -17.82
N ILE A 328 14.34 23.36 -18.18
CA ILE A 328 15.42 22.87 -17.32
C ILE A 328 16.46 23.97 -17.06
N ASN A 329 16.89 24.70 -18.09
CA ASN A 329 17.88 25.78 -17.95
C ASN A 329 17.38 26.97 -17.11
N SER A 330 16.05 27.15 -17.02
CA SER A 330 15.44 28.18 -16.19
C SER A 330 15.34 27.81 -14.72
N ALA A 331 15.67 26.55 -14.37
CA ALA A 331 15.49 26.03 -13.02
C ALA A 331 16.27 26.83 -11.97
N ARG A 332 15.54 27.33 -10.98
CA ARG A 332 16.11 27.97 -9.79
C ARG A 332 15.77 27.13 -8.58
N ILE A 333 16.79 26.43 -8.09
CA ILE A 333 16.70 25.59 -6.90
C ILE A 333 16.80 26.50 -5.68
N ALA A 334 15.80 26.42 -4.80
CA ALA A 334 15.72 27.15 -3.55
C ALA A 334 16.12 26.25 -2.38
N ASN A 335 15.50 26.42 -1.22
CA ASN A 335 15.77 25.63 -0.03
C ASN A 335 15.25 24.20 -0.14
N GLU A 336 15.85 23.33 0.66
CA GLU A 336 15.33 21.99 0.93
C GLU A 336 13.90 22.09 1.48
N TRP A 337 13.06 21.14 1.09
CA TRP A 337 11.62 21.15 1.30
C TRP A 337 11.09 19.75 1.61
N GLU A 338 10.28 19.66 2.68
CA GLU A 338 9.49 18.47 3.04
C GLU A 338 10.28 17.14 3.09
N ASP A 339 9.54 16.03 3.10
CA ASP A 339 10.05 14.69 2.99
C ASP A 339 10.48 14.38 1.55
N GLY A 340 11.63 13.73 1.43
CA GLY A 340 12.19 13.28 0.16
C GLY A 340 11.33 12.28 -0.60
N LYS A 341 11.73 12.02 -1.85
CA LYS A 341 11.22 10.89 -2.66
C LYS A 341 12.23 9.76 -2.66
N TYR A 342 11.80 8.56 -3.02
CA TYR A 342 12.60 7.38 -2.78
C TYR A 342 12.49 6.34 -3.88
N VAL A 343 13.51 5.49 -3.93
CA VAL A 343 13.56 4.30 -4.76
C VAL A 343 13.66 3.08 -3.86
N VAL A 344 13.02 1.97 -4.23
CA VAL A 344 13.15 0.69 -3.53
C VAL A 344 13.84 -0.35 -4.38
N ASN A 345 14.57 -1.24 -3.73
CA ASN A 345 14.93 -2.53 -4.33
C ASN A 345 13.75 -3.50 -4.18
N THR A 346 13.21 -4.00 -5.28
CA THR A 346 11.97 -4.79 -5.29
C THR A 346 12.07 -6.14 -4.58
N SER A 347 13.29 -6.63 -4.35
CA SER A 347 13.55 -7.87 -3.61
C SER A 347 13.56 -7.71 -2.09
N ARG A 348 13.62 -6.46 -1.58
CA ARG A 348 13.81 -6.16 -0.15
C ARG A 348 12.57 -5.60 0.54
N VAL A 349 11.51 -5.35 -0.23
CA VAL A 349 10.29 -4.67 0.22
C VAL A 349 9.07 -5.49 -0.20
N GLU A 350 8.01 -5.46 0.60
CA GLU A 350 6.74 -6.13 0.32
C GLU A 350 5.63 -5.15 -0.10
N THR A 351 5.72 -3.88 0.30
CA THR A 351 4.73 -2.82 0.01
C THR A 351 5.40 -1.44 -0.04
N ALA A 352 4.72 -0.45 -0.63
CA ALA A 352 5.23 0.91 -0.76
C ALA A 352 4.44 1.90 0.10
N TRP A 353 4.99 3.08 0.33
CA TRP A 353 4.35 4.17 1.07
C TRP A 353 4.60 5.52 0.36
N LEU A 354 4.36 6.66 0.99
CA LEU A 354 4.51 7.97 0.33
C LEU A 354 5.96 8.44 0.25
N HIS A 355 6.68 8.37 1.37
CA HIS A 355 8.00 9.01 1.53
C HIS A 355 9.13 8.04 1.88
N TYR A 356 8.80 6.79 2.19
CA TYR A 356 9.76 5.74 2.53
C TYR A 356 9.18 4.36 2.15
N PRO A 357 9.98 3.27 2.15
CA PRO A 357 9.44 1.93 1.90
C PRO A 357 8.37 1.54 2.92
N GLY A 358 7.34 0.79 2.51
CA GLY A 358 6.31 0.30 3.43
C GLY A 358 6.84 -0.84 4.31
N ILE A 359 6.39 -2.07 4.07
CA ILE A 359 6.87 -3.24 4.79
C ILE A 359 8.19 -3.70 4.16
N ILE A 360 9.26 -3.68 4.96
CA ILE A 360 10.55 -4.25 4.59
C ILE A 360 10.54 -5.76 4.85
N ASN A 361 11.00 -6.54 3.88
CA ASN A 361 11.05 -8.01 3.98
C ASN A 361 12.03 -8.42 5.10
N SER A 362 11.51 -9.13 6.11
CA SER A 362 12.24 -9.48 7.33
C SER A 362 13.32 -10.53 7.16
N ILE A 363 13.42 -11.19 5.99
CA ILE A 363 14.43 -12.22 5.71
C ILE A 363 15.87 -11.65 5.71
N ARG A 364 16.04 -10.32 5.63
CA ARG A 364 17.35 -9.65 5.73
C ARG A 364 17.34 -8.49 6.74
N LYS A 365 16.74 -8.69 7.91
CA LYS A 365 16.78 -7.75 9.04
C LYS A 365 18.16 -7.71 9.72
N ASP A 366 19.22 -7.46 8.95
CA ASP A 366 20.50 -7.06 9.50
C ASP A 366 20.76 -5.61 9.08
N LYS A 367 20.56 -4.70 10.04
CA LYS A 367 21.19 -3.39 10.18
C LYS A 367 20.58 -2.18 9.42
N CYS A 368 19.90 -1.39 10.25
CA CYS A 368 19.78 0.07 10.32
C CYS A 368 18.93 0.85 9.29
N LYS A 369 17.93 1.56 9.86
CA LYS A 369 17.58 2.94 9.48
C LYS A 369 18.84 3.80 9.65
N ILE A 370 19.28 4.47 8.59
CA ILE A 370 20.06 5.71 8.66
C ILE A 370 19.22 6.75 7.95
#